data_AF-A0AA39KV52-F1
#
_entry.id   AF-A0AA39KV52-F1
#
_cell.length_a   1.000
_cell.length_b   1.000
_cell.length_c   1.000
_cell.angle_alpha   90.00
_cell.angle_beta   90.00
_cell.angle_gamma   90.00
#
_symmetry.space_group_name_H-M   'P 1'
#
loop_
_entity.id
_entity.type
_entity.pdbx_description
1 polymer ?
#
loop_
_entity_poly.entity_id
_entity_poly.type
_entity_poly.pdbx_seq_one_letter_code
_entity_poly.pdbx_strand_id
1 'polypeptide(L)'
;MDVPKFTQEVTRETFIKAFLFRTGSSNRKKYNIQNKCSSLGRRAEVLCEENRCLIENDIIDGLNYESRDLGWQSGNHSEFWGKTLDDGIQLRLGTLNPSKSVYKMTPVRRIYNPDALPREFDSRTRWPRDISGIRDQGWCGASWAISTADVASDRFAIMSKGKEAVKLSAQQLISCNNRGQQGCRGGYLDRAWFFMRKFGLAENYCYPWIGENGKCKLRKKSTLREAGCEPKNPFRKGLYTVGPAYRLGNETDIMQEIINSGPVQVLIIAMYRKAKFNDEVTVSGFGREARKQKNPLFKKDEIDNEKTLKKPRISKDEIESDDSNKNKEIDRAMKNTGILFANDNF
;
A
#
# COMPACT_ATOMS: atom_id res chain seq x y z
N MET A 1 -5.41 -23.71 -17.14
CA MET A 1 -4.15 -23.20 -16.57
C MET A 1 -4.48 -21.87 -15.95
N ASP A 2 -4.89 -21.90 -14.69
CA ASP A 2 -5.43 -20.72 -14.00
C ASP A 2 -4.30 -20.02 -13.24
N VAL A 3 -3.97 -18.81 -13.69
CA VAL A 3 -3.07 -17.89 -12.99
C VAL A 3 -3.88 -17.25 -11.86
N PRO A 4 -3.47 -17.36 -10.57
CA PRO A 4 -4.20 -16.73 -9.48
C PRO A 4 -4.19 -15.20 -9.65
N LYS A 5 -5.38 -14.60 -9.78
CA LYS A 5 -5.56 -13.15 -9.71
C LYS A 5 -5.36 -12.72 -8.26
N PHE A 6 -4.19 -12.17 -7.94
CA PHE A 6 -3.95 -11.55 -6.63
C PHE A 6 -4.76 -10.27 -6.51
N THR A 7 -5.80 -10.29 -5.68
CA THR A 7 -6.57 -9.12 -5.29
C THR A 7 -6.07 -8.65 -3.93
N GLN A 8 -5.39 -7.49 -3.87
CA GLN A 8 -5.18 -6.81 -2.59
C GLN A 8 -6.53 -6.25 -2.13
N GLU A 9 -7.22 -6.98 -1.28
CA GLU A 9 -8.34 -6.48 -0.48
C GLU A 9 -7.75 -5.84 0.78
N VAL A 10 -7.86 -4.52 0.90
CA VAL A 10 -7.50 -3.82 2.13
C VAL A 10 -8.69 -3.96 3.08
N THR A 11 -8.57 -4.82 4.08
CA THR A 11 -9.64 -5.11 5.04
C THR A 11 -9.57 -4.15 6.22
N ARG A 12 -10.71 -3.92 6.87
CA ARG A 12 -10.85 -3.01 8.03
C ARG A 12 -9.95 -3.39 9.23
N GLU A 13 -9.46 -4.62 9.30
CA GLU A 13 -8.44 -5.03 10.29
C GLU A 13 -7.00 -4.77 9.84
N THR A 14 -6.75 -4.62 8.53
CA THR A 14 -5.42 -4.27 7.99
C THR A 14 -5.05 -2.81 8.30
N PHE A 15 -6.03 -1.94 8.51
CA PHE A 15 -5.78 -0.52 8.81
C PHE A 15 -5.28 -0.25 10.24
N ILE A 16 -5.50 -1.16 11.19
CA ILE A 16 -5.10 -0.97 12.60
C ILE A 16 -4.53 -2.26 13.19
N LYS A 17 -3.49 -2.82 12.56
CA LYS A 17 -2.59 -3.81 13.19
C LYS A 17 -1.15 -3.70 12.72
N ALA A 18 -0.68 -2.48 12.39
CA ALA A 18 0.73 -2.16 12.55
C ALA A 18 1.01 -2.09 14.06
N PHE A 19 1.12 -3.25 14.70
CA PHE A 19 1.35 -3.35 16.13
C PHE A 19 2.60 -2.55 16.49
N LEU A 20 2.36 -1.45 17.20
CA LEU A 20 3.30 -0.84 18.11
C LEU A 20 3.90 -1.97 18.96
N PHE A 21 5.19 -2.23 18.80
CA PHE A 21 5.93 -2.99 19.79
C PHE A 21 5.66 -2.35 21.15
N ARG A 22 5.00 -3.09 22.04
CA ARG A 22 4.75 -2.69 23.42
C ARG A 22 6.11 -2.36 24.05
N THR A 23 6.34 -1.07 24.27
CA THR A 23 7.38 -0.58 25.18
C THR A 23 7.12 -1.19 26.55
N GLY A 24 8.15 -1.77 27.17
CA GLY A 24 8.04 -2.35 28.51
C GLY A 24 7.89 -3.88 28.57
N SER A 25 8.80 -4.61 27.93
CA SER A 25 9.32 -5.84 28.53
C SER A 25 10.79 -5.90 28.21
N SER A 26 11.59 -5.49 29.21
CA SER A 26 13.03 -5.60 29.23
C SER A 26 13.43 -7.08 29.25
N ASN A 27 13.28 -7.76 28.12
CA ASN A 27 14.18 -8.84 27.78
C ASN A 27 15.23 -8.24 26.86
N ARG A 28 16.34 -7.85 27.47
CA ARG A 28 17.60 -7.49 26.81
C ARG A 28 18.13 -8.71 26.03
N LYS A 29 17.43 -9.18 25.02
CA LYS A 29 18.08 -9.78 23.87
C LYS A 29 18.28 -8.64 22.90
N LYS A 30 19.41 -7.93 23.09
CA LYS A 30 20.06 -7.22 22.00
C LYS A 30 20.15 -8.25 20.88
N TYR A 31 19.25 -8.19 19.90
CA TYR A 31 19.53 -8.80 18.61
C TYR A 31 20.71 -7.98 18.10
N ASN A 32 21.92 -8.48 18.40
CA ASN A 32 23.15 -7.93 17.90
C ASN A 32 22.96 -7.87 16.39
N ILE A 33 22.96 -6.65 15.88
CA ILE A 33 23.05 -6.36 14.45
C ILE A 33 24.48 -6.77 14.08
N GLN A 34 24.68 -8.06 13.92
CA GLN A 34 25.84 -8.60 13.25
C GLN A 34 25.27 -9.32 12.04
N ASN A 35 25.78 -8.93 10.87
CA ASN A 35 25.88 -9.78 9.70
C ASN A 35 26.03 -11.25 10.14
N LYS A 36 25.44 -12.23 9.46
CA LYS A 36 25.70 -13.64 9.81
C LYS A 36 27.20 -13.83 9.67
N CYS A 37 27.86 -13.88 10.82
CA CYS A 37 29.30 -13.88 10.95
C CYS A 37 29.67 -15.30 11.38
N SER A 38 30.15 -16.11 10.44
CA SER A 38 30.58 -17.48 10.72
C SER A 38 32.10 -17.54 10.86
N SER A 39 32.59 -18.28 11.85
CA SER A 39 34.03 -18.55 12.02
C SER A 39 34.46 -19.64 11.04
N LEU A 40 35.48 -19.37 10.22
CA LEU A 40 36.07 -20.37 9.35
C LEU A 40 37.32 -20.98 10.01
N GLY A 41 37.22 -22.21 10.52
CA GLY A 41 38.37 -22.98 11.00
C GLY A 41 38.94 -22.58 12.38
N ARG A 42 40.19 -23.02 12.66
CA ARG A 42 40.89 -22.87 13.97
C ARG A 42 41.57 -21.51 14.16
N ARG A 43 41.54 -20.63 13.16
CA ARG A 43 41.99 -19.23 13.24
C ARG A 43 40.76 -18.34 13.12
N ALA A 44 40.71 -17.26 13.89
CA ALA A 44 39.55 -16.38 14.02
C ALA A 44 39.29 -15.53 12.75
N GLU A 45 39.01 -16.17 11.63
CA GLU A 45 38.51 -15.51 10.42
C GLU A 45 36.99 -15.48 10.50
N VAL A 46 36.44 -14.28 10.62
CA VAL A 46 35.01 -14.04 10.73
C VAL A 46 34.51 -13.55 9.37
N LEU A 47 33.74 -14.38 8.67
CA LEU A 47 33.07 -14.00 7.43
C LEU A 47 31.69 -13.46 7.74
N CYS A 48 31.50 -12.16 7.54
CA CYS A 48 30.24 -11.47 7.78
C CYS A 48 29.54 -11.18 6.45
N GLU A 49 28.33 -11.69 6.26
CA GLU A 49 27.50 -11.37 5.09
C GLU A 49 27.21 -9.86 5.01
N GLU A 50 27.74 -9.17 4.00
CA GLU A 50 27.46 -7.75 3.76
C GLU A 50 26.06 -7.52 3.15
N ASN A 51 25.56 -8.51 2.40
CA ASN A 51 24.32 -8.40 1.65
C ASN A 51 23.25 -9.31 2.24
N ARG A 52 22.33 -8.72 3.02
CA ARG A 52 21.17 -9.46 3.55
C ARG A 52 20.23 -9.84 2.42
N CYS A 53 19.72 -11.07 2.47
CA CYS A 53 18.66 -11.51 1.56
C CYS A 53 17.35 -10.76 1.87
N LEU A 54 16.61 -10.40 0.84
CA LEU A 54 15.28 -9.80 0.98
C LEU A 54 14.27 -10.78 1.60
N ILE A 55 14.37 -12.05 1.19
CA ILE A 55 13.58 -13.16 1.74
C ILE A 55 14.47 -13.98 2.66
N GLU A 56 14.07 -14.12 3.91
CA GLU A 56 14.71 -14.98 4.91
C GLU A 56 13.67 -15.97 5.46
N ASN A 57 13.92 -17.27 5.32
CA ASN A 57 12.96 -18.31 5.70
C ASN A 57 12.64 -18.31 7.20
N ASP A 58 13.62 -17.97 8.06
CA ASP A 58 13.41 -17.84 9.51
C ASP A 58 12.39 -16.75 9.86
N ILE A 59 12.36 -15.65 9.09
CA ILE A 59 11.35 -14.61 9.25
C ILE A 59 9.97 -15.12 8.82
N ILE A 60 9.88 -15.80 7.67
CA ILE A 60 8.63 -16.36 7.16
C ILE A 60 8.05 -17.37 8.16
N ASP A 61 8.86 -18.30 8.64
CA ASP A 61 8.46 -19.33 9.59
C ASP A 61 8.05 -18.71 10.94
N GLY A 62 8.78 -17.70 11.42
CA GLY A 62 8.45 -16.96 12.63
C GLY A 62 7.11 -16.22 12.52
N LEU A 63 6.86 -15.54 11.41
CA LEU A 63 5.58 -14.86 11.15
C LEU A 63 4.42 -15.85 11.03
N ASN A 64 4.66 -16.99 10.38
CA ASN A 64 3.65 -18.03 10.23
C ASN A 64 3.33 -18.76 11.53
N TYR A 65 4.31 -18.87 12.43
CA TYR A 65 4.08 -19.37 13.79
C TYR A 65 3.13 -18.45 14.59
N GLU A 66 3.29 -17.12 14.45
CA GLU A 66 2.43 -16.12 15.10
C GLU A 66 1.16 -15.78 14.30
N SER A 67 0.94 -16.41 13.14
CA SER A 67 -0.08 -15.99 12.16
C SER A 67 -1.52 -15.99 12.70
N ARG A 68 -1.78 -16.80 13.73
CA ARG A 68 -3.10 -16.93 14.36
C ARG A 68 -3.57 -15.62 14.99
N ASP A 69 -2.65 -14.78 15.46
CA ASP A 69 -2.95 -13.50 16.11
C ASP A 69 -2.88 -12.30 15.16
N LEU A 70 -2.16 -12.46 14.05
CA LEU A 70 -1.89 -11.43 13.05
C LEU A 70 -3.03 -11.26 12.04
N GLY A 71 -3.83 -12.30 11.80
CA GLY A 71 -4.94 -12.25 10.83
C GLY A 71 -4.49 -12.33 9.36
N TRP A 72 -3.20 -12.60 9.11
CA TRP A 72 -2.63 -12.84 7.79
C TRP A 72 -1.52 -13.91 7.89
N GLN A 73 -1.14 -14.48 6.75
CA GLN A 73 -0.07 -15.49 6.64
C GLN A 73 0.97 -15.06 5.62
N SER A 74 2.24 -15.33 5.90
CA SER A 74 3.34 -15.07 4.98
C SER A 74 3.44 -16.21 3.96
N GLY A 75 3.45 -15.86 2.67
CA GLY A 75 3.55 -16.80 1.56
C GLY A 75 4.96 -16.91 0.99
N ASN A 76 5.14 -17.87 0.08
CA ASN A 76 6.34 -17.95 -0.73
C ASN A 76 6.25 -16.97 -1.92
N HIS A 77 7.21 -16.04 -1.99
CA HIS A 77 7.34 -15.06 -3.07
C HIS A 77 8.66 -15.25 -3.81
N SER A 78 8.67 -16.23 -4.72
CA SER A 78 9.86 -16.62 -5.49
C SER A 78 10.44 -15.50 -6.36
N GLU A 79 9.62 -14.52 -6.73
CA GLU A 79 10.02 -13.32 -7.47
C GLU A 79 11.04 -12.44 -6.74
N PHE A 80 11.16 -12.59 -5.42
CA PHE A 80 12.10 -11.88 -4.56
C PHE A 80 13.31 -12.72 -4.16
N TRP A 81 13.39 -13.98 -4.60
CA TRP A 81 14.52 -14.85 -4.29
C TRP A 81 15.81 -14.38 -4.98
N GLY A 82 16.94 -14.51 -4.27
CA GLY A 82 18.25 -14.07 -4.76
C GLY A 82 18.45 -12.55 -4.81
N LYS A 83 17.50 -11.77 -4.26
CA LYS A 83 17.58 -10.31 -4.19
C LYS A 83 18.05 -9.86 -2.82
N THR A 84 18.79 -8.77 -2.78
CA THR A 84 19.22 -8.19 -1.52
C THR A 84 18.10 -7.38 -0.89
N LEU A 85 18.14 -7.22 0.43
CA LEU A 85 17.23 -6.34 1.15
C LEU A 85 17.32 -4.90 0.63
N ASP A 86 18.53 -4.45 0.27
CA ASP A 86 18.75 -3.12 -0.31
C ASP A 86 18.09 -2.98 -1.69
N ASP A 87 18.18 -4.01 -2.55
CA ASP A 87 17.43 -4.03 -3.82
C ASP A 87 15.92 -3.92 -3.57
N GLY A 88 15.40 -4.65 -2.58
CA GLY A 88 13.99 -4.58 -2.19
C GLY A 88 13.60 -3.16 -1.76
N ILE A 89 14.37 -2.55 -0.87
CA ILE A 89 14.10 -1.19 -0.38
C ILE A 89 14.19 -0.18 -1.52
N GLN A 90 15.25 -0.21 -2.33
CA GLN A 90 15.48 0.83 -3.34
C GLN A 90 14.60 0.68 -4.59
N LEU A 91 14.31 -0.56 -5.00
CA LEU A 91 13.70 -0.85 -6.29
C LEU A 91 12.27 -1.37 -6.18
N ARG A 92 11.81 -1.78 -4.99
CA ARG A 92 10.38 -2.06 -4.76
C ARG A 92 9.68 -0.94 -3.99
N LEU A 93 10.37 -0.17 -3.13
CA LEU A 93 9.76 0.91 -2.34
C LEU A 93 10.14 2.28 -2.92
N GLY A 94 9.34 2.73 -3.88
CA GLY A 94 9.66 3.88 -4.75
C GLY A 94 9.18 5.25 -4.28
N THR A 95 8.53 5.37 -3.14
CA THR A 95 7.83 6.63 -2.82
C THR A 95 8.56 7.44 -1.77
N LEU A 96 8.92 8.67 -2.11
CA LEU A 96 9.62 9.56 -1.18
C LEU A 96 8.63 10.18 -0.18
N ASN A 97 9.13 10.51 1.01
CA ASN A 97 8.37 11.22 2.04
C ASN A 97 7.72 12.48 1.48
N PRO A 98 6.42 12.74 1.71
CA PRO A 98 5.79 13.93 1.17
C PRO A 98 6.47 15.23 1.65
N SER A 99 6.40 16.28 0.84
CA SER A 99 6.98 17.58 1.18
C SER A 99 6.19 18.26 2.31
N LYS A 100 6.82 19.14 3.12
CA LYS A 100 6.13 19.87 4.20
C LYS A 100 4.87 20.62 3.71
N SER A 101 4.85 21.07 2.45
CA SER A 101 3.68 21.69 1.84
C SER A 101 2.50 20.73 1.72
N VAL A 102 2.76 19.47 1.36
CA VAL A 102 1.73 18.43 1.27
C VAL A 102 1.13 18.18 2.64
N TYR A 103 1.97 17.97 3.66
CA TYR A 103 1.55 17.77 5.05
C TYR A 103 0.65 18.91 5.58
N LYS A 104 0.89 20.14 5.11
CA LYS A 104 0.12 21.33 5.50
C LYS A 104 -1.15 21.57 4.68
N MET A 105 -1.41 20.78 3.63
CA MET A 105 -2.66 20.90 2.88
C MET A 105 -3.85 20.64 3.79
N THR A 106 -4.88 21.48 3.67
CA THR A 106 -6.16 21.23 4.35
C THR A 106 -6.89 20.10 3.63
N PRO A 107 -7.36 19.06 4.34
CA PRO A 107 -8.17 18.03 3.73
C PRO A 107 -9.47 18.59 3.16
N VAL A 108 -9.88 18.06 2.01
CA VAL A 108 -11.18 18.37 1.44
C VAL A 108 -12.25 17.79 2.36
N ARG A 109 -13.18 18.65 2.80
CA ARG A 109 -14.37 18.22 3.53
C ARG A 109 -15.50 18.01 2.54
N ARG A 110 -16.04 16.80 2.50
CA ARG A 110 -17.24 16.47 1.74
C ARG A 110 -18.45 16.49 2.68
N ILE A 111 -19.62 16.81 2.14
CA ILE A 111 -20.89 16.70 2.88
C ILE A 111 -21.49 15.34 2.52
N TYR A 112 -21.56 14.44 3.49
CA TYR A 112 -22.15 13.11 3.38
C TYR A 112 -22.55 12.62 4.78
N ASN A 113 -23.37 11.58 4.85
CA ASN A 113 -23.68 10.91 6.11
C ASN A 113 -22.73 9.71 6.28
N PRO A 114 -21.78 9.73 7.25
CA PRO A 114 -20.86 8.62 7.48
C PRO A 114 -21.58 7.30 7.80
N ASP A 115 -22.72 7.36 8.49
CA ASP A 115 -23.50 6.19 8.89
C ASP A 115 -24.22 5.52 7.70
N ALA A 116 -24.32 6.24 6.57
CA ALA A 116 -24.92 5.73 5.34
C ALA A 116 -23.92 5.02 4.42
N LEU A 117 -22.63 4.97 4.77
CA LEU A 117 -21.63 4.27 3.99
C LEU A 117 -21.89 2.75 4.00
N PRO A 118 -21.75 2.05 2.85
CA PRO A 118 -21.91 0.61 2.81
C PRO A 118 -20.81 -0.08 3.63
N ARG A 119 -21.08 -1.32 4.04
CA ARG A 119 -20.10 -2.12 4.81
C ARG A 119 -18.93 -2.62 3.95
N GLU A 120 -19.16 -2.75 2.66
CA GLU A 120 -18.22 -3.24 1.67
C GLU A 120 -18.43 -2.48 0.35
N PHE A 121 -17.34 -2.28 -0.38
CA PHE A 121 -17.37 -1.68 -1.70
C PHE A 121 -16.14 -2.13 -2.48
N ASP A 122 -16.33 -2.49 -3.74
CA ASP A 122 -15.26 -2.78 -4.68
C ASP A 122 -15.49 -2.01 -5.99
N SER A 123 -14.57 -1.12 -6.32
CA SER A 123 -14.59 -0.35 -7.57
C SER A 123 -14.61 -1.25 -8.80
N ARG A 124 -14.00 -2.44 -8.74
CA ARG A 124 -13.96 -3.39 -9.86
C ARG A 124 -15.34 -3.99 -10.14
N THR A 125 -16.12 -4.22 -9.09
CA THR A 125 -17.51 -4.68 -9.23
C THR A 125 -18.42 -3.55 -9.70
N ARG A 126 -18.19 -2.32 -9.20
CA ARG A 126 -18.97 -1.13 -9.58
C ARG A 126 -18.70 -0.68 -11.02
N TRP A 127 -17.44 -0.72 -11.45
CA TRP A 127 -16.99 -0.25 -12.77
C TRP A 127 -16.07 -1.27 -13.46
N PRO A 128 -16.60 -2.44 -13.88
CA PRO A 128 -15.80 -3.58 -14.33
C PRO A 128 -14.97 -3.33 -15.60
N ARG A 129 -15.28 -2.29 -16.36
CA ARG A 129 -14.55 -1.92 -17.60
C ARG A 129 -13.66 -0.69 -17.44
N ASP A 130 -13.75 0.00 -16.31
CA ASP A 130 -13.10 1.30 -16.11
C ASP A 130 -11.93 1.22 -15.11
N ILE A 131 -11.81 0.14 -14.34
CA ILE A 131 -10.67 -0.11 -13.46
C ILE A 131 -9.54 -0.79 -14.23
N SER A 132 -8.36 -0.17 -14.22
CA SER A 132 -7.18 -0.72 -14.86
C SER A 132 -6.68 -1.97 -14.12
N GLY A 133 -6.13 -2.92 -14.89
CA GLY A 133 -5.52 -4.12 -14.33
C GLY A 133 -4.22 -3.82 -13.60
N ILE A 134 -3.79 -4.79 -12.79
CA ILE A 134 -2.55 -4.72 -12.00
C ILE A 134 -1.34 -4.61 -12.93
N ARG A 135 -0.40 -3.72 -12.58
CA ARG A 135 0.88 -3.55 -13.27
C ARG A 135 2.03 -4.00 -12.39
N ASP A 136 3.06 -4.57 -13.00
CA ASP A 136 4.32 -4.86 -12.33
C ASP A 136 5.31 -3.71 -12.59
N GLN A 137 5.80 -3.11 -11.50
CA GLN A 137 6.85 -2.09 -11.57
C GLN A 137 8.24 -2.69 -11.88
N GLY A 138 8.37 -4.02 -11.78
CA GLY A 138 9.65 -4.71 -11.89
C GLY A 138 10.62 -4.24 -10.81
N TRP A 139 11.91 -4.23 -11.14
CA TRP A 139 12.98 -3.78 -10.25
C TRP A 139 13.29 -2.30 -10.48
N CYS A 140 12.26 -1.48 -10.38
CA CYS A 140 12.31 -0.03 -10.50
C CYS A 140 11.41 0.56 -9.42
N GLY A 141 11.96 1.40 -8.53
CA GLY A 141 11.25 2.10 -7.47
C GLY A 141 10.34 3.18 -8.03
N ALA A 142 9.31 2.76 -8.76
CA ALA A 142 8.42 3.57 -9.58
C ALA A 142 6.95 3.46 -9.16
N SER A 143 6.68 2.89 -7.98
CA SER A 143 5.33 2.85 -7.40
C SER A 143 4.67 4.23 -7.42
N TRP A 144 5.42 5.30 -7.10
CA TRP A 144 4.98 6.70 -7.20
C TRP A 144 4.46 7.11 -8.60
N ALA A 145 5.01 6.56 -9.68
CA ALA A 145 4.65 6.89 -11.05
C ALA A 145 3.53 5.98 -11.57
N ILE A 146 3.60 4.68 -11.26
CA ILE A 146 2.58 3.70 -11.65
C ILE A 146 1.26 4.04 -10.98
N SER A 147 1.22 4.14 -9.66
CA SER A 147 -0.02 4.46 -8.94
C SER A 147 -0.65 5.79 -9.38
N THR A 148 0.14 6.83 -9.68
CA THR A 148 -0.41 8.09 -10.22
C THR A 148 -1.03 7.89 -11.61
N ALA A 149 -0.36 7.17 -12.50
CA ALA A 149 -0.90 6.90 -13.84
C ALA A 149 -2.15 6.01 -13.77
N ASP A 150 -2.18 5.03 -12.87
CA ASP A 150 -3.25 4.03 -12.73
C ASP A 150 -4.50 4.67 -12.14
N VAL A 151 -4.38 5.37 -11.01
CA VAL A 151 -5.49 6.13 -10.42
C VAL A 151 -6.05 7.15 -11.42
N ALA A 152 -5.18 7.86 -12.15
CA ALA A 152 -5.67 8.81 -13.14
C ALA A 152 -6.38 8.12 -14.32
N SER A 153 -5.87 6.98 -14.80
CA SER A 153 -6.48 6.17 -15.86
C SER A 153 -7.91 5.76 -15.48
N ASP A 154 -8.06 5.21 -14.27
CA ASP A 154 -9.33 4.73 -13.75
C ASP A 154 -10.33 5.87 -13.60
N ARG A 155 -9.89 7.01 -13.05
CA ARG A 155 -10.77 8.17 -12.86
C ARG A 155 -11.16 8.82 -14.18
N PHE A 156 -10.30 8.83 -15.20
CA PHE A 156 -10.70 9.26 -16.54
C PHE A 156 -11.81 8.37 -17.10
N ALA A 157 -11.68 7.05 -16.97
CA ALA A 157 -12.69 6.11 -17.42
C ALA A 157 -14.02 6.30 -16.67
N ILE A 158 -13.99 6.32 -15.34
CA ILE A 158 -15.17 6.49 -14.48
C ILE A 158 -15.88 7.81 -14.74
N MET A 159 -15.16 8.94 -14.68
CA MET A 159 -15.76 10.27 -14.80
C MET A 159 -16.29 10.56 -16.21
N SER A 160 -15.68 9.95 -17.23
CA SER A 160 -16.14 10.07 -18.61
C SER A 160 -17.22 9.06 -19.00
N LYS A 161 -17.65 8.19 -18.06
CA LYS A 161 -18.58 7.07 -18.29
C LYS A 161 -18.07 6.14 -19.41
N GLY A 162 -16.79 5.78 -19.36
CA GLY A 162 -16.11 4.89 -20.29
C GLY A 162 -15.65 5.52 -21.61
N LYS A 163 -15.98 6.80 -21.88
CA LYS A 163 -15.60 7.47 -23.14
C LYS A 163 -14.10 7.71 -23.26
N GLU A 164 -13.41 7.86 -22.14
CA GLU A 164 -11.97 8.07 -22.03
C GLU A 164 -11.35 6.93 -21.19
N ALA A 165 -11.75 5.69 -21.46
CA ALA A 165 -11.12 4.50 -20.87
C ALA A 165 -9.74 4.28 -21.50
N VAL A 166 -8.73 4.91 -20.90
CA VAL A 166 -7.35 4.97 -21.36
C VAL A 166 -6.38 4.39 -20.33
N LYS A 167 -5.26 3.84 -20.80
CA LYS A 167 -4.17 3.40 -19.94
C LYS A 167 -3.04 4.42 -20.04
N LEU A 168 -2.82 5.23 -19.02
CA LEU A 168 -1.79 6.28 -19.06
C LEU A 168 -0.38 5.73 -18.85
N SER A 169 0.61 6.42 -19.43
CA SER A 169 2.02 6.04 -19.36
C SER A 169 2.69 6.47 -18.06
N ALA A 170 2.94 5.50 -17.19
CA ALA A 170 3.82 5.68 -16.03
C ALA A 170 5.28 5.93 -16.44
N GLN A 171 5.72 5.37 -17.58
CA GLN A 171 7.08 5.55 -18.08
C GLN A 171 7.36 7.01 -18.46
N GLN A 172 6.36 7.75 -18.93
CA GLN A 172 6.52 9.17 -19.18
C GLN A 172 6.81 9.94 -17.88
N LEU A 173 6.17 9.59 -16.75
CA LEU A 173 6.49 10.20 -15.45
C LEU A 173 7.94 9.92 -15.06
N ILE A 174 8.40 8.67 -15.19
CA ILE A 174 9.80 8.29 -14.89
C ILE A 174 10.79 9.06 -15.76
N SER A 175 10.52 9.14 -17.06
CA SER A 175 11.49 9.67 -18.03
C SER A 175 11.47 11.20 -18.15
N CYS A 176 10.32 11.83 -17.90
CA CYS A 176 10.10 13.26 -18.19
C CYS A 176 9.91 14.14 -16.94
N ASN A 177 9.53 13.58 -15.80
CA ASN A 177 9.37 14.34 -14.56
C ASN A 177 10.69 14.41 -13.79
N ASN A 178 11.68 15.13 -14.31
CA ASN A 178 13.03 15.15 -13.72
C ASN A 178 13.24 16.19 -12.59
N ARG A 179 12.22 16.98 -12.23
CA ARG A 179 12.37 18.06 -11.24
C ARG A 179 12.32 17.51 -9.82
N GLY A 180 13.47 17.01 -9.37
CA GLY A 180 13.69 16.38 -8.08
C GLY A 180 12.83 15.14 -7.83
N GLN A 181 12.52 14.42 -8.92
CA GLN A 181 12.26 12.99 -8.86
C GLN A 181 13.55 12.24 -9.19
N GLN A 182 13.61 10.96 -8.83
CA GLN A 182 14.78 10.10 -9.02
C GLN A 182 14.47 8.89 -9.92
N GLY A 183 13.37 8.95 -10.67
CA GLY A 183 12.95 7.89 -11.59
C GLY A 183 12.75 6.56 -10.84
N CYS A 184 13.52 5.54 -11.20
CA CYS A 184 13.54 4.22 -10.55
C CYS A 184 14.15 4.18 -9.14
N ARG A 185 14.68 5.30 -8.63
CA ARG A 185 15.11 5.43 -7.22
C ARG A 185 14.09 6.19 -6.37
N GLY A 186 12.92 6.44 -6.95
CA GLY A 186 11.78 6.99 -6.27
C GLY A 186 11.39 8.42 -6.62
N GLY A 187 10.23 8.83 -6.11
CA GLY A 187 9.65 10.13 -6.42
C GLY A 187 8.60 10.60 -5.43
N TYR A 188 8.32 11.90 -5.48
CA TYR A 188 7.29 12.58 -4.73
C TYR A 188 5.98 12.62 -5.52
N LEU A 189 4.88 12.24 -4.87
CA LEU A 189 3.56 12.15 -5.48
C LEU A 189 2.98 13.52 -5.86
N ASP A 190 3.18 14.55 -5.03
CA ASP A 190 2.72 15.92 -5.30
C ASP A 190 3.30 16.46 -6.62
N ARG A 191 4.57 16.13 -6.89
CA ARG A 191 5.24 16.49 -8.14
C ARG A 191 4.76 15.67 -9.33
N ALA A 192 4.36 14.40 -9.12
CA ALA A 192 3.77 13.58 -10.17
C ALA A 192 2.42 14.15 -10.62
N TRP A 193 1.53 14.44 -9.66
CA TRP A 193 0.26 15.10 -9.95
C TRP A 193 0.43 16.50 -10.54
N PHE A 194 1.37 17.29 -10.03
CA PHE A 194 1.68 18.61 -10.60
C PHE A 194 2.17 18.50 -12.05
N PHE A 195 3.05 17.54 -12.35
CA PHE A 195 3.52 17.28 -13.71
C PHE A 195 2.35 16.94 -14.62
N MET A 196 1.49 16.00 -14.21
CA MET A 196 0.33 15.60 -14.99
C MET A 196 -0.65 16.76 -15.20
N ARG A 197 -0.91 17.58 -14.19
CA ARG A 197 -1.73 18.79 -14.34
C ARG A 197 -1.16 19.77 -15.36
N LYS A 198 0.17 19.96 -15.36
CA LYS A 198 0.83 21.00 -16.17
C LYS A 198 1.13 20.55 -17.59
N PHE A 199 1.50 19.30 -17.78
CA PHE A 199 2.02 18.78 -19.05
C PHE A 199 1.19 17.61 -19.61
N GLY A 200 0.40 16.95 -18.76
CA GLY A 200 -0.38 15.77 -19.13
C GLY A 200 0.47 14.52 -19.35
N LEU A 201 -0.23 13.40 -19.54
CA LEU A 201 0.36 12.11 -19.90
C LEU A 201 -0.17 11.60 -21.24
N ALA A 202 0.67 10.88 -21.96
CA ALA A 202 0.32 10.08 -23.12
C ALA A 202 -0.23 8.72 -22.67
N GLU A 203 -0.84 7.99 -23.60
CA GLU A 203 -1.24 6.62 -23.37
C GLU A 203 -0.02 5.69 -23.37
N ASN A 204 -0.14 4.59 -22.63
CA ASN A 204 0.92 3.62 -22.42
C ASN A 204 1.35 2.94 -23.73
N TYR A 205 0.49 2.76 -24.71
CA TYR A 205 0.92 2.11 -25.96
C TYR A 205 1.83 3.01 -26.82
N CYS A 206 1.71 4.32 -26.73
CA CYS A 206 2.56 5.28 -27.44
C CYS A 206 3.82 5.64 -26.63
N TYR A 207 3.76 5.52 -25.30
CA TYR A 207 4.94 5.60 -24.44
C TYR A 207 5.00 4.36 -23.52
N PRO A 208 5.46 3.20 -24.03
CA PRO A 208 5.45 1.92 -23.32
C PRO A 208 6.28 1.91 -22.04
N TRP A 209 5.85 1.07 -21.10
CA TRP A 209 6.59 0.74 -19.90
C TRP A 209 7.88 -0.01 -20.25
N ILE A 210 9.00 0.51 -19.74
CA ILE A 210 10.32 -0.12 -19.84
C ILE A 210 10.80 -0.52 -18.45
N GLY A 211 10.44 0.25 -17.41
CA GLY A 211 10.86 -0.03 -16.05
C GLY A 211 12.30 0.40 -15.76
N GLU A 212 12.78 1.41 -16.48
CA GLU A 212 14.14 1.93 -16.33
C GLU A 212 14.16 3.46 -16.48
N ASN A 213 15.25 4.09 -16.01
CA ASN A 213 15.49 5.51 -16.22
C ASN A 213 15.79 5.78 -17.70
N GLY A 214 14.88 6.48 -18.37
CA GLY A 214 15.00 6.81 -19.78
C GLY A 214 15.12 8.31 -20.04
N LYS A 215 15.65 8.67 -21.21
CA LYS A 215 15.57 10.05 -21.70
C LYS A 215 14.11 10.37 -22.06
N CYS A 216 13.65 11.56 -21.69
CA CYS A 216 12.33 12.03 -22.08
C CYS A 216 12.22 12.19 -23.61
N LYS A 217 11.36 11.38 -24.23
CA LYS A 217 11.06 11.43 -25.67
C LYS A 217 10.08 12.53 -26.07
N LEU A 218 9.31 13.06 -25.12
CA LEU A 218 8.27 14.07 -25.38
C LEU A 218 8.70 15.47 -24.95
N ARG A 219 8.26 16.50 -25.67
CA ARG A 219 8.47 17.89 -25.26
C ARG A 219 7.37 18.28 -24.27
N LYS A 220 7.64 19.30 -23.45
CA LYS A 220 6.72 19.79 -22.39
C LYS A 220 5.33 20.25 -22.90
N LYS A 221 5.14 20.42 -24.21
CA LYS A 221 3.87 20.82 -24.83
C LYS A 221 3.48 19.90 -25.98
N SER A 222 3.93 18.65 -25.94
CA SER A 222 3.63 17.71 -27.01
C SER A 222 2.15 17.39 -27.08
N THR A 223 1.69 17.09 -28.29
CA THR A 223 0.33 16.60 -28.55
C THR A 223 0.29 15.08 -28.48
N LEU A 224 -0.91 14.50 -28.44
CA LEU A 224 -1.05 13.04 -28.54
C LEU A 224 -0.49 12.52 -29.87
N ARG A 225 -0.69 13.25 -30.97
CA ARG A 225 -0.14 12.89 -32.27
C ARG A 225 1.37 12.89 -32.31
N GLU A 226 2.02 13.89 -31.69
CA GLU A 226 3.49 13.91 -31.54
C GLU A 226 4.01 12.75 -30.68
N ALA A 227 3.20 12.27 -29.73
CA ALA A 227 3.51 11.09 -28.95
C ALA A 227 3.25 9.77 -29.71
N GLY A 228 2.71 9.82 -30.93
CA GLY A 228 2.31 8.63 -31.69
C GLY A 228 1.03 7.96 -31.15
N CYS A 229 0.20 8.72 -30.44
CA CYS A 229 -1.09 8.24 -29.92
C CYS A 229 -2.24 8.55 -30.88
N GLU A 230 -3.14 7.58 -31.02
CA GLU A 230 -4.46 7.68 -31.63
C GLU A 230 -5.54 7.54 -30.55
N PRO A 231 -5.98 8.67 -29.94
CA PRO A 231 -6.97 8.61 -28.87
C PRO A 231 -8.33 8.12 -29.38
N LYS A 232 -9.02 7.32 -28.57
CA LYS A 232 -10.41 6.89 -28.84
C LYS A 232 -11.36 8.06 -29.11
N ASN A 233 -11.13 9.18 -28.43
CA ASN A 233 -11.85 10.42 -28.66
C ASN A 233 -11.11 11.25 -29.73
N PRO A 234 -11.62 11.34 -30.98
CA PRO A 234 -10.92 12.03 -32.07
C PRO A 234 -10.80 13.54 -31.84
N PHE A 235 -11.60 14.12 -30.95
CA PHE A 235 -11.52 15.54 -30.60
C PHE A 235 -10.38 15.84 -29.61
N ARG A 236 -9.80 14.83 -28.97
CA ARG A 236 -8.69 15.01 -28.02
C ARG A 236 -7.37 15.17 -28.77
N LYS A 237 -6.80 16.38 -28.71
CA LYS A 237 -5.48 16.69 -29.32
C LYS A 237 -4.35 16.71 -28.30
N GLY A 238 -4.63 17.16 -27.08
CA GLY A 238 -3.66 17.30 -26.00
C GLY A 238 -3.49 16.02 -25.18
N LEU A 239 -2.36 15.91 -24.51
CA LEU A 239 -2.11 14.88 -23.50
C LEU A 239 -3.15 14.94 -22.36
N TYR A 240 -3.30 13.84 -21.63
CA TYR A 240 -4.27 13.71 -20.55
C TYR A 240 -3.85 14.51 -19.32
N THR A 241 -4.49 15.66 -19.09
CA THR A 241 -4.24 16.55 -17.95
C THR A 241 -5.32 16.43 -16.88
N VAL A 242 -4.93 16.59 -15.62
CA VAL A 242 -5.85 16.54 -14.46
C VAL A 242 -6.04 17.90 -13.80
N GLY A 243 -7.07 18.02 -12.97
CA GLY A 243 -7.24 19.16 -12.06
C GLY A 243 -6.20 19.18 -10.92
N PRO A 244 -6.30 20.16 -10.00
CA PRO A 244 -5.46 20.18 -8.81
C PRO A 244 -5.69 18.92 -7.96
N ALA A 245 -4.60 18.29 -7.52
CA ALA A 245 -4.67 17.23 -6.52
C ALA A 245 -5.07 17.79 -5.15
N TYR A 246 -5.75 16.96 -4.37
CA TYR A 246 -6.24 17.29 -3.03
C TYR A 246 -6.01 16.14 -2.06
N ARG A 247 -6.17 16.45 -0.78
CA ARG A 247 -5.95 15.57 0.36
C ARG A 247 -7.29 15.09 0.93
N LEU A 248 -7.35 13.82 1.32
CA LEU A 248 -8.45 13.25 2.11
C LEU A 248 -8.09 13.23 3.60
N GLY A 249 -9.07 13.35 4.48
CA GLY A 249 -8.82 13.60 5.90
C GLY A 249 -8.68 12.33 6.72
N ASN A 250 -9.69 11.48 6.60
CA ASN A 250 -10.04 10.39 7.51
C ASN A 250 -10.57 9.17 6.72
N GLU A 251 -10.78 8.03 7.40
CA GLU A 251 -11.32 6.80 6.79
C GLU A 251 -12.61 7.04 5.99
N THR A 252 -13.59 7.74 6.56
CA THR A 252 -14.91 7.90 5.93
C THR A 252 -14.86 8.78 4.68
N ASP A 253 -13.95 9.77 4.65
CA ASP A 253 -13.71 10.62 3.47
C ASP A 253 -13.13 9.79 2.32
N ILE A 254 -12.24 8.85 2.65
CA ILE A 254 -11.62 7.93 1.69
C ILE A 254 -12.67 6.97 1.13
N MET A 255 -13.46 6.34 2.00
CA MET A 255 -14.55 5.48 1.58
C MET A 255 -15.52 6.22 0.66
N GLN A 256 -15.95 7.42 1.06
CA GLN A 256 -16.86 8.24 0.28
C GLN A 256 -16.27 8.66 -1.07
N GLU A 257 -14.98 8.99 -1.13
CA GLU A 257 -14.29 9.36 -2.37
C GLU A 257 -14.18 8.16 -3.32
N ILE A 258 -13.87 6.97 -2.79
CA ILE A 258 -13.82 5.72 -3.57
C ILE A 258 -15.19 5.40 -4.20
N ILE A 259 -16.27 5.52 -3.41
CA ILE A 259 -17.64 5.27 -3.88
C ILE A 259 -18.04 6.23 -5.00
N ASN A 260 -17.67 7.50 -4.89
CA ASN A 260 -18.13 8.54 -5.81
C ASN A 260 -17.28 8.65 -7.07
N SER A 261 -15.97 8.51 -6.92
CA SER A 261 -15.01 8.90 -7.94
C SER A 261 -14.03 7.80 -8.32
N GLY A 262 -14.12 6.62 -7.71
CA GLY A 262 -13.22 5.50 -7.96
C GLY A 262 -11.92 5.54 -7.15
N PRO A 263 -10.94 4.71 -7.53
CA PRO A 263 -9.75 4.46 -6.73
C PRO A 263 -8.98 5.71 -6.34
N VAL A 264 -8.31 5.63 -5.19
CA VAL A 264 -7.46 6.69 -4.64
C VAL A 264 -6.03 6.21 -4.48
N GLN A 265 -5.09 7.15 -4.43
CA GLN A 265 -3.68 6.91 -4.17
C GLN A 265 -3.42 7.04 -2.65
N VAL A 266 -2.79 6.05 -2.02
CA VAL A 266 -2.47 6.01 -0.58
C VAL A 266 -1.02 5.59 -0.31
N LEU A 267 -0.32 6.45 0.45
CA LEU A 267 1.02 6.16 0.96
C LEU A 267 0.95 5.11 2.07
N ILE A 268 1.65 4.00 1.88
CA ILE A 268 1.81 2.96 2.89
C ILE A 268 3.22 2.94 3.44
N ILE A 269 3.35 2.46 4.67
CA ILE A 269 4.64 2.29 5.33
C ILE A 269 4.93 0.80 5.43
N ALA A 270 5.89 0.33 4.64
CA ALA A 270 6.47 -0.98 4.80
C ALA A 270 7.41 -0.98 6.01
N MET A 271 7.23 -1.97 6.89
CA MET A 271 8.07 -2.14 8.07
C MET A 271 8.92 -3.40 7.94
N TYR A 272 10.22 -3.25 8.12
CA TYR A 272 11.16 -4.38 8.19
C TYR A 272 12.08 -4.21 9.39
N ARG A 273 12.03 -5.16 10.33
CA ARG A 273 12.86 -5.18 11.56
C ARG A 273 13.00 -3.78 12.22
N LYS A 274 11.87 -3.07 12.38
CA LYS A 274 11.71 -1.70 12.96
C LYS A 274 12.12 -0.51 12.08
N ALA A 275 12.70 -0.74 10.90
CA ALA A 275 12.86 0.30 9.90
C ALA A 275 11.54 0.54 9.16
N LYS A 276 11.29 1.81 8.80
CA LYS A 276 10.09 2.26 8.08
C LYS A 276 10.50 2.73 6.70
N PHE A 277 9.79 2.25 5.69
CA PHE A 277 10.01 2.60 4.30
C PHE A 277 8.68 2.94 3.67
N ASN A 278 8.68 3.91 2.78
CA ASN A 278 7.47 4.36 2.12
C ASN A 278 7.29 3.65 0.79
N ASP A 279 6.07 3.20 0.55
CA ASP A 279 5.65 2.73 -0.75
C ASP A 279 4.23 3.21 -1.04
N GLU A 280 3.77 3.00 -2.26
CA GLU A 280 2.53 3.57 -2.73
C GLU A 280 1.63 2.54 -3.40
N VAL A 281 0.33 2.59 -3.03
CA VAL A 281 -0.67 1.65 -3.54
C VAL A 281 -1.92 2.38 -4.00
N THR A 282 -2.62 1.75 -4.94
CA THR A 282 -3.95 2.19 -5.36
C THR A 282 -4.99 1.46 -4.54
N VAL A 283 -5.87 2.20 -3.85
CA VAL A 283 -6.96 1.63 -3.06
C VAL A 283 -8.25 1.72 -3.87
N SER A 284 -8.80 0.56 -4.22
CA SER A 284 -10.00 0.44 -5.07
C SER A 284 -11.24 -0.03 -4.30
N GLY A 285 -11.17 -0.27 -3.00
CA GLY A 285 -12.29 -0.79 -2.23
C GLY A 285 -12.01 -0.91 -0.74
N PHE A 286 -13.03 -1.31 0.01
CA PHE A 286 -12.99 -1.55 1.44
C PHE A 286 -13.98 -2.65 1.82
N GLY A 287 -13.72 -3.35 2.92
CA GLY A 287 -14.60 -4.39 3.42
C GLY A 287 -14.17 -4.92 4.78
N ARG A 288 -15.03 -5.71 5.41
CA ARG A 288 -14.68 -6.51 6.58
C ARG A 288 -14.46 -7.93 6.15
N GLU A 289 -13.28 -8.46 6.42
CA GLU A 289 -13.07 -9.89 6.29
C GLU A 289 -13.92 -10.60 7.35
N ALA A 290 -14.78 -11.51 6.92
CA ALA A 290 -15.46 -12.37 7.87
C ALA A 290 -14.39 -13.24 8.53
N ARG A 291 -14.04 -12.95 9.79
CA ARG A 291 -13.39 -13.96 10.64
C ARG A 291 -14.27 -15.19 10.50
N LYS A 292 -13.75 -16.28 9.93
CA LYS A 292 -14.41 -17.58 10.04
C LYS A 292 -14.61 -17.81 11.53
N GLN A 293 -15.79 -17.47 12.06
CA GLN A 293 -16.24 -18.01 13.33
C GLN A 293 -16.16 -19.50 13.12
N LYS A 294 -15.24 -20.15 13.84
CA LYS A 294 -15.28 -21.59 13.99
C LYS A 294 -16.71 -21.90 14.38
N ASN A 295 -17.44 -22.55 13.48
CA ASN A 295 -18.62 -23.29 13.81
C ASN A 295 -18.13 -24.73 13.95
N PRO A 296 -17.64 -25.17 15.13
CA PRO A 296 -17.31 -26.57 15.30
C PRO A 296 -18.62 -27.26 15.64
N LEU A 297 -19.42 -27.64 14.64
CA LEU A 297 -20.52 -28.58 14.87
C LEU A 297 -20.90 -29.30 13.56
N PHE A 298 -20.86 -30.63 13.67
CA PHE A 298 -21.28 -31.69 12.76
C PHE A 298 -20.28 -32.06 11.65
N LYS A 299 -19.70 -33.27 11.60
CA LYS A 299 -20.12 -34.58 12.12
C LYS A 299 -18.95 -35.36 12.71
N LYS A 300 -19.14 -35.95 13.88
CA LYS A 300 -18.62 -37.28 14.20
C LYS A 300 -19.77 -38.06 14.80
N ASP A 301 -19.98 -39.22 14.21
CA ASP A 301 -21.05 -40.17 14.49
C ASP A 301 -21.03 -40.64 15.95
N GLU A 302 -22.19 -41.15 16.36
CA GLU A 302 -22.56 -41.79 17.63
C GLU A 302 -21.44 -42.58 18.32
N ILE A 303 -21.41 -42.51 19.65
CA ILE A 303 -21.80 -43.61 20.55
C ILE A 303 -21.77 -43.09 22.01
N ASP A 304 -22.84 -43.45 22.73
CA ASP A 304 -23.19 -43.15 24.11
C ASP A 304 -22.10 -43.48 25.15
N ASN A 305 -21.95 -42.62 26.17
CA ASN A 305 -22.47 -42.90 27.52
C ASN A 305 -21.97 -41.89 28.59
N GLU A 306 -22.96 -41.41 29.36
CA GLU A 306 -22.97 -41.15 30.80
C GLU A 306 -22.14 -40.03 31.49
N LYS A 307 -22.92 -39.24 32.23
CA LYS A 307 -22.74 -38.74 33.62
C LYS A 307 -22.04 -37.40 33.87
N THR A 308 -22.90 -36.38 34.03
CA THR A 308 -23.01 -35.42 35.17
C THR A 308 -21.72 -34.96 35.87
N LEU A 309 -21.46 -33.64 35.87
CA LEU A 309 -21.27 -32.85 37.11
C LEU A 309 -21.29 -31.32 36.84
N LYS A 310 -21.50 -30.56 37.92
CA LYS A 310 -22.08 -29.21 38.03
C LYS A 310 -21.11 -28.05 37.72
N LYS A 311 -21.68 -26.91 37.29
CA LYS A 311 -21.08 -25.55 37.32
C LYS A 311 -20.88 -25.05 38.76
N PRO A 312 -19.93 -24.14 38.97
CA PRO A 312 -20.12 -23.02 39.90
C PRO A 312 -20.00 -21.63 39.25
N ARG A 313 -20.82 -20.70 39.75
CA ARG A 313 -20.72 -19.23 39.64
C ARG A 313 -19.74 -18.70 40.71
N ILE A 314 -19.10 -17.55 40.45
CA ILE A 314 -18.66 -16.48 41.40
C ILE A 314 -18.12 -15.35 40.49
N SER A 315 -18.86 -14.24 40.27
CA SER A 315 -18.99 -12.95 41.00
C SER A 315 -17.98 -11.88 40.54
N LYS A 316 -18.52 -10.66 40.35
CA LYS A 316 -17.85 -9.41 39.98
C LYS A 316 -17.30 -8.71 41.23
N ASP A 317 -16.54 -7.65 40.93
CA ASP A 317 -16.05 -6.53 41.76
C ASP A 317 -14.54 -6.66 41.96
N GLU A 318 -13.67 -5.67 41.75
CA GLU A 318 -13.64 -4.31 41.19
C GLU A 318 -12.13 -3.96 41.18
N ILE A 319 -11.68 -2.98 40.39
CA ILE A 319 -10.67 -1.95 40.72
C ILE A 319 -10.25 -1.26 39.41
N GLU A 320 -10.86 -0.11 39.18
CA GLU A 320 -10.38 0.97 38.33
C GLU A 320 -9.06 1.53 38.89
N SER A 321 -8.12 1.84 38.00
CA SER A 321 -7.24 3.04 38.02
C SER A 321 -5.87 2.76 37.36
N ASP A 322 -5.74 2.99 36.04
CA ASP A 322 -4.45 3.47 35.47
C ASP A 322 -4.51 4.00 34.01
N ASP A 323 -5.63 4.62 33.58
CA ASP A 323 -5.84 4.99 32.16
C ASP A 323 -5.41 6.41 31.76
N SER A 324 -4.89 7.24 32.68
CA SER A 324 -4.56 8.64 32.35
C SER A 324 -3.13 8.87 31.82
N ASN A 325 -2.18 7.96 32.11
CA ASN A 325 -0.77 8.15 31.75
C ASN A 325 -0.38 7.49 30.41
N LYS A 326 -1.17 6.51 29.94
CA LYS A 326 -0.99 5.85 28.65
C LYS A 326 -1.30 6.76 27.46
N ASN A 327 -2.25 7.68 27.64
CA ASN A 327 -2.72 8.59 26.59
C ASN A 327 -1.72 9.71 26.26
N LYS A 328 -0.76 10.04 27.15
CA LYS A 328 0.24 11.09 26.88
C LYS A 328 1.50 10.61 26.14
N GLU A 329 1.83 9.33 26.19
CA GLU A 329 2.95 8.76 25.40
C GLU A 329 2.55 8.37 23.97
N ILE A 330 1.29 7.97 23.76
CA ILE A 330 0.73 7.68 22.43
C ILE A 330 0.66 8.97 21.57
N ASP A 331 0.26 10.08 22.19
CA ASP A 331 0.14 11.40 21.54
C ASP A 331 1.48 11.98 21.07
N ARG A 332 2.60 11.49 21.63
CA ARG A 332 3.97 11.91 21.27
C ARG A 332 4.53 11.11 20.09
N ALA A 333 4.03 9.89 19.84
CA ALA A 333 4.42 9.04 18.72
C ALA A 333 3.57 9.29 17.45
N MET A 334 2.40 9.93 17.58
CA MET A 334 1.44 10.19 16.48
C MET A 334 1.73 11.45 15.63
N LYS A 335 2.84 12.17 15.87
CA LYS A 335 3.16 13.43 15.17
C LYS A 335 3.96 13.31 13.87
N ASN A 336 4.33 12.10 13.42
CA ASN A 336 5.34 11.93 12.36
C ASN A 336 4.96 11.04 11.15
N THR A 337 3.67 10.84 10.88
CA THR A 337 3.24 10.29 9.58
C THR A 337 2.28 11.28 8.94
N GLY A 338 2.63 11.75 7.75
CA GLY A 338 1.72 12.54 6.95
C GLY A 338 1.84 12.06 5.53
N ILE A 339 0.66 11.78 5.05
CA ILE A 339 0.39 10.92 3.94
C ILE A 339 -0.10 11.86 2.83
N LEU A 340 -0.17 11.43 1.58
CA LEU A 340 -1.24 11.86 0.70
C LEU A 340 -2.39 10.89 0.99
N PHE A 341 -3.45 11.39 1.62
CA PHE A 341 -3.65 11.19 3.06
C PHE A 341 -4.65 10.09 3.50
N ALA A 342 -4.33 9.43 4.62
CA ALA A 342 -5.22 8.70 5.53
C ALA A 342 -4.51 8.50 6.88
N ASN A 343 -4.77 9.31 7.91
CA ASN A 343 -4.21 9.07 9.25
C ASN A 343 -5.31 9.39 10.26
N ASP A 344 -5.81 8.36 10.95
CA ASP A 344 -6.78 8.47 12.03
C ASP A 344 -6.06 8.48 13.40
N ASN A 345 -6.61 9.26 14.32
CA ASN A 345 -6.42 9.10 15.76
C ASN A 345 -7.68 8.40 16.29
N PHE A 346 -7.57 7.15 16.74
CA PHE A 346 -7.64 6.74 18.15
C PHE A 346 -7.41 5.23 18.28
#